data_AF-A0A135W6B0-F1
#
_entry.id   AF-A0A135W6B0-F1
#
_cell.length_a   1.000
_cell.length_b   1.000
_cell.length_c   1.000
_cell.angle_alpha   90.00
_cell.angle_beta   90.00
_cell.angle_gamma   90.00
#
_symmetry.space_group_name_H-M   'P 1'
#
loop_
_entity.id
_entity.type
_entity.pdbx_description
1 polymer ?
#
loop_
_entity_poly.entity_id
_entity_poly.type
_entity_poly.pdbx_seq_one_letter_code
_entity_poly.pdbx_strand_id
1 'polypeptide(L)' 'MNLLEAIFGGILIRFLGLNTRYYFFKIFDESVKKEDFESDKEDIGASFYQGFFNFFIGLIVFFLLSFGIVYLLFILHLL' A
#
# COMPACT_ATOMS: atom_id res chain seq x y z
N MET A 1 -8.94 0.08 18.50
CA MET A 1 -7.94 0.22 17.42
C MET A 1 -6.58 -0.02 18.03
N ASN A 2 -5.97 -1.16 17.69
CA ASN A 2 -4.69 -1.57 18.28
C ASN A 2 -3.51 -1.11 17.40
N LEU A 3 -2.29 -1.03 17.95
CA LEU A 3 -1.09 -0.61 17.21
C LEU A 3 -0.87 -1.43 15.94
N LEU A 4 -1.06 -2.75 16.03
CA LEU A 4 -0.96 -3.66 14.87
C LEU A 4 -1.98 -3.31 13.79
N GLU A 5 -3.21 -2.98 14.17
CA GLU A 5 -4.26 -2.61 13.23
C GLU A 5 -3.96 -1.27 12.55
N ALA A 6 -3.40 -0.31 13.27
CA ALA A 6 -2.97 0.97 12.71
C ALA A 6 -1.84 0.80 11.69
N ILE A 7 -0.85 -0.05 12.00
CA ILE A 7 0.30 -0.30 11.11
C ILE A 7 -0.13 -1.14 9.90
N PHE A 8 -0.72 -2.31 10.13
CA PHE A 8 -1.07 -3.24 9.06
C PHE A 8 -2.30 -2.77 8.28
N GLY A 9 -3.40 -2.45 8.96
CA GLY A 9 -4.64 -2.01 8.32
C GLY A 9 -4.56 -0.58 7.77
N GLY A 10 -3.94 0.33 8.52
CA GLY A 10 -3.81 1.74 8.13
C GLY A 10 -2.69 1.97 7.13
N ILE A 11 -1.44 1.85 7.60
CA ILE A 11 -0.27 2.25 6.82
C ILE A 11 -0.02 1.29 5.66
N LEU A 12 0.03 -0.02 5.91
CA LEU A 12 0.37 -0.97 4.85
C LEU A 12 -0.77 -1.12 3.84
N ILE A 13 -1.99 -1.40 4.29
CA ILE A 13 -3.11 -1.71 3.38
C ILE A 13 -3.74 -0.43 2.80
N ARG A 14 -4.28 0.47 3.65
CA ARG A 14 -5.06 1.64 3.20
C ARG A 14 -4.21 2.77 2.66
N PHE A 15 -2.95 2.89 3.09
CA PHE A 15 -2.07 3.94 2.60
C PHE A 15 -1.13 3.43 1.51
N LEU A 16 -0.12 2.62 1.84
CA LEU A 16 0.90 2.21 0.86
C LEU A 16 0.30 1.34 -0.26
N GLY A 17 -0.34 0.23 0.11
CA GLY A 17 -0.89 -0.72 -0.85
C GLY A 17 -1.90 -0.11 -1.81
N LEU A 18 -2.94 0.51 -1.25
CA LEU A 18 -4.02 1.11 -2.02
C LEU A 18 -3.51 2.22 -2.95
N ASN A 19 -2.73 3.17 -2.44
CA ASN A 19 -2.27 4.29 -3.27
C ASN A 19 -1.27 3.82 -4.34
N THR A 20 -0.32 2.93 -4.00
CA THR A 20 0.63 2.43 -4.99
C THR A 20 -0.07 1.68 -6.11
N ARG A 21 -1.04 0.80 -5.81
CA ARG A 21 -1.81 0.12 -6.86
C ARG A 21 -2.59 1.12 -7.70
N TYR A 22 -3.32 2.03 -7.06
CA TYR A 22 -4.08 3.05 -7.77
C TYR A 22 -3.20 3.85 -8.73
N TYR A 23 -2.10 4.44 -8.27
CA TYR A 23 -1.24 5.24 -9.13
C TYR A 23 -0.55 4.41 -10.21
N PHE A 24 -0.16 3.17 -9.91
CA PHE A 24 0.40 2.27 -10.92
C PHE A 24 -0.56 2.08 -12.09
N PHE A 25 -1.82 1.75 -11.83
CA PHE A 25 -2.82 1.55 -12.90
C PHE A 25 -3.25 2.87 -13.54
N LYS A 26 -3.34 3.96 -12.78
CA LYS A 26 -3.71 5.29 -13.28
C LYS A 26 -2.77 5.80 -14.37
N ILE A 27 -1.50 5.40 -14.34
CA ILE A 27 -0.52 5.75 -15.39
C ILE A 27 -0.87 5.11 -16.74
N PHE A 28 -1.50 3.94 -16.73
CA PHE A 28 -1.85 3.20 -17.95
C PHE A 28 -3.28 3.46 -18.41
N ASP A 29 -4.17 3.80 -17.47
CA ASP A 29 -5.58 4.09 -17.75
C ASP A 29 -6.10 5.22 -16.86
N GLU A 30 -6.36 6.37 -17.47
CA GLU A 30 -6.90 7.55 -16.79
C GLU A 30 -8.34 7.37 -16.30
N SER A 31 -9.09 6.38 -16.79
CA SER A 31 -10.47 6.14 -16.36
C SER A 31 -10.56 5.45 -15.00
N VAL A 32 -9.48 4.78 -14.58
CA VAL A 32 -9.38 4.06 -13.32
C VAL A 32 -9.55 5.03 -12.14
N LYS A 33 -10.40 4.62 -11.19
CA LYS A 33 -10.68 5.33 -9.97
C LYS A 33 -10.05 4.62 -8.79
N LYS A 34 -9.92 5.33 -7.67
CA LYS A 34 -9.27 4.77 -6.48
C LYS A 34 -10.16 3.74 -5.80
N GLU A 35 -11.46 3.96 -5.87
CA GLU A 35 -12.52 3.10 -5.35
C GLU A 35 -12.46 1.69 -5.98
N ASP A 36 -11.96 1.56 -7.21
CA ASP A 36 -11.77 0.26 -7.89
C ASP A 36 -10.77 -0.66 -7.18
N PHE A 37 -9.94 -0.11 -6.28
CA PHE A 37 -8.96 -0.84 -5.46
C PHE A 37 -9.31 -0.85 -3.97
N GLU A 38 -10.36 -0.12 -3.58
CA GLU A 38 -10.89 -0.17 -2.23
C GLU A 38 -11.66 -1.47 -2.03
N SER A 39 -11.67 -1.95 -0.79
CA SER A 39 -12.40 -3.15 -0.42
C SER A 39 -13.89 -2.86 -0.50
N ASP A 40 -14.57 -3.43 -1.50
CA ASP A 40 -16.02 -3.35 -1.61
C ASP A 40 -16.68 -4.04 -0.40
N LYS A 41 -17.73 -3.44 0.15
CA LYS A 41 -18.36 -3.91 1.39
C LYS A 41 -19.46 -4.93 1.14
N GLU A 42 -19.98 -4.99 -0.09
CA GLU A 42 -21.13 -5.84 -0.43
C GLU A 42 -20.70 -7.26 -0.84
N ASP A 43 -19.53 -7.42 -1.47
CA ASP A 43 -18.96 -8.73 -1.84
C ASP A 43 -17.75 -9.06 -0.96
N ILE A 44 -17.95 -9.94 0.03
CA ILE A 44 -16.92 -10.41 0.96
C ILE A 44 -15.72 -11.03 0.23
N GLY A 45 -15.96 -11.75 -0.87
CA GLY A 45 -14.91 -12.37 -1.66
C GLY A 45 -14.03 -11.31 -2.30
N ALA A 46 -14.64 -10.40 -3.07
CA ALA A 46 -13.93 -9.28 -3.69
C ALA A 46 -13.21 -8.40 -2.64
N SER A 47 -13.86 -8.13 -1.51
CA SER A 47 -13.31 -7.37 -0.39
C SER A 47 -12.00 -7.96 0.14
N PHE A 48 -11.99 -9.28 0.34
CA PHE A 48 -10.81 -10.02 0.80
C PHE A 48 -9.69 -9.97 -0.23
N TYR A 49 -9.98 -10.22 -1.51
CA TYR A 49 -8.97 -10.17 -2.57
C TYR A 49 -8.32 -8.78 -2.66
N GLN A 50 -9.11 -7.71 -2.62
CA GLN A 50 -8.58 -6.35 -2.65
C GLN A 50 -7.70 -6.05 -1.43
N GLY A 51 -8.16 -6.43 -0.23
CA GLY A 51 -7.38 -6.30 1.00
C GLY A 51 -6.05 -7.06 0.94
N PHE A 52 -6.08 -8.28 0.40
CA PHE A 52 -4.90 -9.13 0.22
C PHE A 52 -3.89 -8.50 -0.74
N PHE A 53 -4.31 -8.07 -1.94
CA PHE A 53 -3.41 -7.42 -2.89
C PHE A 53 -2.85 -6.10 -2.34
N ASN A 54 -3.68 -5.29 -1.69
CA ASN A 54 -3.25 -4.06 -1.03
C ASN A 54 -2.21 -4.36 0.05
N PHE A 55 -2.39 -5.39 0.87
CA PHE A 55 -1.40 -5.80 1.87
C PHE A 55 -0.05 -6.17 1.24
N PHE A 56 -0.03 -7.03 0.22
CA PHE A 56 1.22 -7.47 -0.40
C PHE A 56 1.98 -6.34 -1.07
N ILE A 57 1.29 -5.50 -1.85
CA ILE A 57 1.92 -4.33 -2.47
C ILE A 57 2.39 -3.35 -1.40
N GLY A 58 1.58 -3.10 -0.37
CA GLY A 58 1.96 -2.25 0.74
C GLY A 58 3.22 -2.72 1.46
N LEU A 59 3.35 -4.03 1.68
CA LEU A 59 4.54 -4.64 2.30
C LEU A 59 5.79 -4.48 1.43
N ILE A 60 5.68 -4.72 0.12
CA ILE A 60 6.79 -4.53 -0.82
C ILE A 60 7.25 -3.07 -0.82
N VAL A 61 6.31 -2.13 -0.93
CA VAL A 61 6.60 -0.70 -0.93
C VAL A 61 7.22 -0.27 0.40
N PHE A 62 6.70 -0.77 1.52
CA PHE A 62 7.25 -0.49 2.84
C PHE A 62 8.72 -0.92 2.94
N PHE A 63 9.05 -2.14 2.51
CA PHE A 63 10.45 -2.59 2.49
C PHE A 63 11.32 -1.73 1.59
N LEU A 64 10.87 -1.41 0.37
CA LEU A 64 11.62 -0.55 -0.54
C LEU A 64 11.88 0.85 0.07
N LEU A 65 10.87 1.44 0.72
CA LEU A 65 11.01 2.73 1.40
C LEU A 65 11.97 2.61 2.59
N SER A 66 11.84 1.58 3.43
CA SER A 66 12.75 1.35 4.56
C SER A 66 14.20 1.17 4.12
N PHE A 67 14.45 0.33 3.10
CA PHE A 67 15.78 0.16 2.52
C PHE A 67 16.29 1.47 1.91
N GLY A 68 15.43 2.20 1.19
CA GLY A 68 15.77 3.49 0.60
C GLY A 68 16.18 4.52 1.65
N ILE A 69 15.44 4.63 2.76
CA ILE A 69 15.77 5.53 3.86
C ILE A 69 17.12 5.15 4.49
N VAL A 70 17.34 3.88 4.82
CA VAL A 70 18.62 3.43 5.40
C VAL A 70 19.79 3.70 4.46
N TYR A 71 19.62 3.42 3.16
CA TYR A 71 20.63 3.67 2.15
C TYR A 71 20.97 5.16 2.01
N LEU A 72 19.95 6.03 2.04
CA LEU A 72 20.16 7.48 2.02
C LEU A 72 20.90 7.97 3.27
N LEU A 73 20.53 7.49 4.46
CA LEU A 73 21.24 7.84 5.69
C LEU A 73 22.71 7.42 5.65
N PHE A 74 22.98 6.23 5.09
CA PHE A 74 24.35 5.74 4.90
C PHE A 74 25.16 6.64 3.96
N ILE A 75 24.62 7.00 2.78
CA ILE A 75 25.31 7.88 1.82
C ILE A 75 25.56 9.28 2.42
N LEU A 76 24.60 9.79 3.18
CA LEU A 76 24.69 11.12 3.80
C LEU A 76 25.58 11.14 5.05
N HIS A 77 26.18 10.00 5.44
CA HIS A 77 26.96 9.85 6.66
C HIS A 77 26.19 10.26 7.94
N LEU A 78 24.88 10.00 7.94
CA LEU A 78 23.97 10.23 9.06
C LEU A 78 23.69 8.95 9.89
N LEU A 79 24.30 7.83 9.48
CA LEU A 79 24.24 6.52 10.12
C LEU A 79 25.67 6.09 10.49
#